data_AF-V4JQD0-F1
#
_entry.id   AF-V4JQD0-F1
#
_cell.length_a   1.000
_cell.length_b   1.000
_cell.length_c   1.000
_cell.angle_alpha   90.00
_cell.angle_beta   90.00
_cell.angle_gamma   90.00
#
_symmetry.space_group_name_H-M   'P 1'
#
loop_
_entity.id
_entity.type
_entity.pdbx_description
1 polymer ?
#
loop_
_entity_poly.entity_id
_entity_poly.type
_entity_poly.pdbx_seq_one_letter_code
_entity_poly.pdbx_strand_id
1 'polypeptide(L)'
;MKLLPPEGHEEDVYPLHVWRHPEGGMVISKWRMTWRERLSCLWNGYIWFHCWGNTHPPMTIETSYPFERDSVPFGQGIRRSIIFVAILTALVLAGTVFLYFSETY
;
A
#
# COMPACT_ATOMS: atom_id res chain seq x y z
N MET A 1 -8.39 12.89 -28.28
CA MET A 1 -6.98 12.72 -28.67
C MET A 1 -6.40 11.62 -27.80
N LYS A 2 -5.90 10.53 -28.39
CA LYS A 2 -5.32 9.39 -27.64
C LYS A 2 -3.85 9.74 -27.40
N LEU A 3 -3.43 9.87 -26.14
CA LEU A 3 -2.01 10.06 -25.83
C LEU A 3 -1.28 8.76 -26.17
N LEU A 4 -0.21 8.90 -26.93
CA LEU A 4 0.75 7.82 -27.14
C LEU A 4 1.73 7.84 -25.97
N PRO A 5 2.21 6.67 -25.52
CA PRO A 5 3.39 6.61 -24.66
C PRO A 5 4.55 7.43 -25.25
N PRO A 6 5.42 8.03 -24.41
CA PRO A 6 6.65 8.66 -24.88
C PRO A 6 7.47 7.66 -25.71
N GLU A 7 8.09 8.13 -26.80
CA GLU A 7 8.90 7.26 -27.68
C GLU A 7 9.98 6.53 -26.87
N GLY A 8 10.02 5.20 -27.01
CA GLY A 8 10.97 4.33 -26.30
C GLY A 8 10.54 3.89 -24.89
N HIS A 9 9.39 4.37 -24.40
CA HIS A 9 8.81 4.00 -23.10
C HIS A 9 7.46 3.29 -23.26
N GLU A 10 7.20 2.70 -24.44
CA GLU A 10 5.94 2.01 -24.74
C GLU A 10 5.71 0.80 -23.82
N GLU A 11 6.78 0.13 -23.38
CA GLU A 11 6.72 -1.00 -22.44
C GLU A 11 6.52 -0.57 -20.98
N ASP A 12 6.83 0.69 -20.66
CA ASP A 12 6.67 1.25 -19.30
C ASP A 12 5.22 1.70 -19.02
N VAL A 13 4.38 1.75 -20.06
CA VAL A 13 2.98 2.17 -19.97
C VAL A 13 2.08 0.95 -20.07
N TYR A 14 1.62 0.46 -18.91
CA TYR A 14 0.68 -0.65 -18.84
C TYR A 14 -0.71 -0.21 -18.39
N PRO A 15 -1.78 -0.80 -18.95
CA PRO A 15 -3.13 -0.57 -18.45
C PRO A 15 -3.23 -1.15 -17.03
N LEU A 16 -3.63 -0.31 -16.07
CA LEU A 16 -3.98 -0.82 -14.75
C LEU A 16 -5.24 -1.69 -14.83
N HIS A 17 -5.33 -2.71 -13.99
CA HIS A 17 -6.55 -3.49 -13.88
C HIS A 17 -7.70 -2.61 -13.37
N VAL A 18 -8.83 -2.64 -14.07
CA VAL A 18 -10.01 -1.81 -13.78
C VAL A 18 -11.20 -2.70 -13.53
N TRP A 19 -11.78 -2.57 -12.34
CA TRP A 19 -13.11 -3.07 -12.04
C TRP A 19 -14.16 -1.99 -12.36
N ARG A 20 -15.28 -2.41 -12.95
CA ARG A 20 -16.41 -1.55 -13.28
C ARG A 20 -17.62 -2.04 -12.50
N HIS A 21 -18.34 -1.14 -11.85
CA HIS A 21 -19.59 -1.50 -11.18
C HIS A 21 -20.63 -1.95 -12.23
N PRO A 22 -21.38 -3.05 -11.99
CA PRO A 22 -22.35 -3.57 -12.96
C PRO A 22 -23.44 -2.56 -13.36
N GLU A 23 -23.86 -1.71 -12.42
CA GLU A 23 -24.89 -0.67 -12.64
C GLU A 23 -24.32 0.64 -13.25
N GLY A 24 -23.02 0.67 -13.57
CA GLY A 24 -22.34 1.83 -14.13
C GLY A 24 -21.93 2.88 -13.08
N GLY A 25 -21.30 3.97 -13.53
CA GLY A 25 -20.99 5.14 -12.71
C GLY A 25 -19.73 5.05 -11.84
N MET A 26 -19.28 3.86 -11.44
CA MET A 26 -18.07 3.66 -10.63
C MET A 26 -17.02 2.82 -11.35
N VAL A 27 -15.78 3.33 -11.35
CA VAL A 27 -14.60 2.71 -11.95
C VAL A 27 -13.50 2.68 -10.89
N ILE A 28 -13.06 1.48 -10.50
CA ILE A 28 -12.04 1.30 -9.46
C ILE A 28 -10.84 0.59 -10.09
N SER A 29 -9.66 1.18 -9.94
CA SER A 29 -8.40 0.54 -10.29
C SER A 29 -7.56 0.30 -9.05
N LYS A 30 -6.92 -0.86 -8.97
CA LYS A 30 -6.03 -1.21 -7.86
C LYS A 30 -4.61 -1.39 -8.38
N TRP A 31 -3.73 -0.47 -7.97
CA TRP A 31 -2.30 -0.59 -8.19
C TRP A 31 -1.63 -1.17 -6.95
N ARG A 32 -0.90 -2.28 -7.13
CA ARG A 32 -0.05 -2.85 -6.09
C ARG A 32 1.40 -2.43 -6.34
N MET A 33 1.88 -1.45 -5.59
CA MET A 33 3.29 -1.07 -5.59
C MET A 33 4.19 -2.25 -5.18
N THR A 34 5.29 -2.39 -5.90
CA THR A 34 6.48 -3.16 -5.54
C THR A 34 7.12 -2.60 -4.27
N TRP A 35 8.03 -3.37 -3.66
CA TRP A 35 8.74 -2.91 -2.46
C TRP A 35 9.63 -1.67 -2.75
N ARG A 36 10.18 -1.56 -3.96
CA ARG A 36 11.01 -0.43 -4.40
C ARG A 36 10.18 0.85 -4.51
N GLU A 37 9.00 0.75 -5.11
CA GLU A 37 8.07 1.89 -5.23
C GLU A 37 7.55 2.32 -3.87
N ARG A 38 7.26 1.38 -2.96
CA ARG A 38 6.89 1.70 -1.57
C ARG A 38 7.97 2.48 -0.85
N LEU A 39 9.23 2.05 -0.99
CA LEU A 39 10.36 2.74 -0.38
C LEU A 39 10.54 4.13 -1.00
N SER A 40 10.42 4.25 -2.32
CA SER A 40 10.43 5.54 -3.02
C SER A 40 9.32 6.47 -2.52
N CYS A 41 8.08 5.97 -2.37
CA CYS A 41 6.96 6.76 -1.83
C CYS A 41 7.19 7.16 -0.37
N LEU A 42 7.77 6.28 0.45
CA LEU A 42 8.11 6.57 1.83
C LEU A 42 9.17 7.69 1.93
N TRP A 43 10.15 7.67 1.03
CA TRP A 43 11.26 8.62 1.03
C TRP A 43 10.89 9.97 0.43
N ASN A 44 10.14 9.95 -0.66
CA ASN A 44 9.76 11.14 -1.42
C ASN A 44 8.46 11.76 -0.92
N GLY A 45 7.56 10.97 -0.34
CA GLY A 45 6.31 11.44 0.26
C GLY A 45 5.20 11.79 -0.73
N TYR A 46 5.36 11.53 -2.03
CA TYR A 46 4.37 11.86 -3.04
C TYR A 46 4.06 10.71 -4.00
N ILE A 47 2.84 10.73 -4.53
CA ILE A 47 2.37 9.88 -5.63
C ILE A 47 1.79 10.82 -6.69
N TRP A 48 2.30 10.72 -7.91
CA TRP A 48 1.76 11.47 -9.05
C TRP A 48 0.66 10.65 -9.72
N PHE A 49 -0.52 11.25 -9.87
CA PHE A 49 -1.65 10.66 -10.58
C PHE A 49 -2.11 11.63 -11.66
N HIS A 50 -1.99 11.23 -12.92
CA HIS A 50 -2.40 12.03 -14.07
C HIS A 50 -3.69 11.47 -14.65
N CYS A 51 -4.71 12.33 -14.76
CA CYS A 51 -6.00 11.98 -15.34
C CYS A 51 -6.40 13.06 -16.35
N TRP A 52 -6.81 12.65 -17.57
CA TRP A 52 -7.16 13.57 -18.66
C TRP A 52 -8.57 13.25 -19.18
N GLY A 53 -9.45 14.25 -19.25
CA GLY A 53 -10.81 14.12 -19.78
C GLY A 53 -11.68 15.32 -19.39
N ASN A 54 -12.68 15.65 -20.21
CA ASN A 54 -13.51 16.86 -20.03
C ASN A 54 -14.48 16.79 -18.84
N THR A 55 -14.84 15.59 -18.41
CA THR A 55 -15.76 15.35 -17.28
C THR A 55 -15.27 14.12 -16.54
N HIS A 56 -14.60 14.30 -15.42
CA HIS A 56 -14.23 13.20 -14.53
C HIS A 56 -15.19 13.16 -13.34
N PRO A 57 -15.75 11.99 -12.98
CA PRO A 57 -16.44 11.83 -11.70
C PRO A 57 -15.46 12.13 -10.55
N PRO A 58 -15.95 12.37 -9.32
CA PRO A 58 -15.07 12.49 -8.16
C PRO A 58 -14.09 11.31 -8.10
N MET A 59 -12.80 11.61 -8.07
CA MET A 59 -11.73 10.61 -8.00
C MET A 59 -11.14 10.64 -6.59
N THR A 60 -11.00 9.46 -6.00
CA THR A 60 -10.35 9.30 -4.69
C THR A 60 -9.14 8.38 -4.84
N ILE A 61 -8.02 8.74 -4.21
CA ILE A 61 -6.84 7.89 -4.08
C ILE A 61 -6.76 7.47 -2.62
N GLU A 62 -6.89 6.18 -2.35
CA GLU A 62 -6.87 5.63 -1.01
C GLU A 62 -5.82 4.54 -0.88
N THR A 63 -5.15 4.51 0.28
CA THR A 63 -4.25 3.42 0.66
C THR A 63 -4.99 2.29 1.38
N SER A 64 -6.22 2.56 1.85
CA SER A 64 -7.11 1.61 2.50
C SER A 64 -7.94 0.80 1.49
N TYR A 65 -8.50 -0.32 1.96
CA TYR A 65 -9.51 -1.03 1.20
C TYR A 65 -10.81 -0.19 1.20
N PRO A 66 -11.34 0.21 0.03
CA PRO A 66 -12.39 1.22 -0.06
C PRO A 66 -13.81 0.66 0.11
N PHE A 67 -13.97 -0.67 0.12
CA PHE A 67 -15.28 -1.28 0.30
C PHE A 67 -15.58 -1.47 1.78
N GLU A 68 -16.87 -1.45 2.12
CA GLU A 68 -17.33 -1.84 3.45
C GLU A 68 -16.73 -3.21 3.79
N ARG A 69 -15.97 -3.25 4.89
CA ARG A 69 -15.57 -4.51 5.49
C ARG A 69 -16.71 -4.91 6.40
N ASP A 70 -17.14 -6.18 6.33
CA ASP A 70 -17.89 -6.79 7.42
C ASP A 70 -17.21 -6.38 8.73
N SER A 71 -17.96 -5.74 9.62
CA SER A 71 -17.44 -5.08 10.82
C SER A 71 -16.46 -6.00 11.54
N VAL A 72 -15.17 -5.75 11.37
CA VAL A 72 -14.15 -6.50 12.11
C VAL A 72 -14.42 -6.17 13.57
N PRO A 73 -14.67 -7.15 14.46
CA PRO A 73 -15.02 -6.85 15.83
C PRO A 73 -13.98 -5.89 16.42
N PHE A 74 -14.45 -4.77 16.95
CA PHE A 74 -13.61 -3.74 17.54
C PHE A 74 -12.59 -4.41 18.49
N GLY A 75 -11.30 -4.19 18.23
CA GLY A 75 -10.20 -4.76 19.03
C GLY A 75 -9.40 -5.90 18.40
N GLN A 76 -9.83 -6.52 17.30
CA GLN A 76 -9.06 -7.61 16.68
C GLN A 76 -7.71 -7.14 16.08
N GLY A 77 -7.69 -5.94 15.47
CA GLY A 77 -6.47 -5.31 14.96
C GLY A 77 -5.51 -4.83 16.06
N ILE A 78 -6.07 -4.35 17.18
CA ILE A 78 -5.31 -3.91 18.35
C ILE A 78 -4.62 -5.12 19.00
N ARG A 79 -5.34 -6.23 19.18
CA ARG A 79 -4.78 -7.47 19.75
C ARG A 79 -3.60 -8.01 18.93
N ARG A 80 -3.69 -8.01 17.61
CA ARG A 80 -2.58 -8.45 16.73
C ARG A 80 -1.35 -7.54 16.85
N SER A 81 -1.57 -6.22 16.92
CA SER A 81 -0.48 -5.24 17.05
C SER A 81 0.22 -5.36 18.42
N ILE A 82 -0.53 -5.53 19.51
CA ILE A 82 0.02 -5.74 20.85
C ILE A 82 0.85 -7.03 20.91
N ILE A 83 0.34 -8.13 20.35
CA ILE A 83 1.08 -9.41 20.31
C ILE A 83 2.39 -9.25 19.54
N PHE A 84 2.35 -8.58 18.38
CA PHE A 84 3.55 -8.36 17.57
C PHE A 84 4.61 -7.54 18.33
N VAL A 85 4.20 -6.43 18.96
CA VAL A 85 5.11 -5.60 19.77
C VAL A 85 5.68 -6.39 20.95
N ALA A 86 4.86 -7.17 21.66
CA ALA A 86 5.34 -7.98 22.79
C ALA A 86 6.38 -9.03 22.35
N ILE A 87 6.16 -9.70 21.21
CA ILE A 87 7.12 -10.66 20.66
C ILE A 87 8.42 -9.96 20.25
N LEU A 88 8.33 -8.82 19.57
CA LEU A 88 9.50 -8.05 19.16
C LEU A 88 10.33 -7.63 20.38
N THR A 89 9.68 -7.11 21.43
CA THR A 89 10.36 -6.72 22.67
C THR A 89 11.03 -7.91 23.35
N ALA A 90 10.36 -9.07 23.42
CA ALA A 90 10.92 -10.28 24.00
C ALA A 90 12.16 -10.76 23.24
N LEU A 91 12.13 -10.71 21.89
CA LEU A 91 13.27 -11.08 21.05
C LEU A 91 14.45 -10.13 21.22
N VAL A 92 14.19 -8.82 21.31
CA VAL A 92 15.24 -7.83 21.59
C VAL A 92 15.86 -8.08 22.96
N LEU A 93 15.05 -8.28 24.00
CA LEU A 93 15.56 -8.56 25.35
C LEU A 93 16.39 -9.85 25.37
N ALA A 94 15.88 -10.93 24.79
CA ALA A 94 16.62 -12.20 24.71
C ALA A 94 17.95 -12.04 23.96
N GLY A 95 17.95 -11.30 22.84
CA GLY A 95 19.16 -10.99 22.09
C GLY A 95 20.17 -10.16 22.91
N THR A 96 19.72 -9.14 23.62
CA THR A 96 20.59 -8.31 24.47
C THR A 96 21.19 -9.11 25.63
N VAL A 97 20.40 -9.98 26.27
CA VAL A 97 20.88 -10.85 27.35
C VAL A 97 21.89 -11.85 26.82
N PHE A 98 21.63 -12.47 25.67
CA PHE A 98 22.56 -13.40 25.03
C PHE A 98 23.91 -12.72 24.70
N LEU A 99 23.86 -11.52 24.10
CA LEU A 99 25.06 -10.74 23.78
C LEU A 99 25.85 -10.37 25.04
N TYR A 100 25.16 -9.88 26.08
CA TYR A 100 25.78 -9.56 27.37
C TYR A 100 26.53 -10.77 27.95
N PHE A 101 25.90 -11.95 27.99
CA PHE A 101 26.56 -13.15 28.49
C PHE A 101 27.66 -13.67 27.56
N SER A 102 27.58 -13.46 26.25
CA SER A 102 28.63 -13.85 25.30
C SER A 102 29.90 -12.99 25.39
N GLU A 103 29.80 -11.75 25.88
CA GLU A 103 30.97 -10.88 26.10
C GLU A 103 31.59 -11.09 27.49
N THR A 104 30.86 -11.70 28.44
CA THR A 104 31.30 -11.84 29.84
C THR A 104 31.98 -13.19 30.13
N TYR A 105 31.95 -14.15 29.19
CA TYR A 105 32.57 -15.49 29.28
C TYR A 105 33.46 -15.76 28.06
#